data_AF-A0A482XIG3-F1
#
_entry.id   AF-A0A482XIG3-F1
#
_cell.length_a   1.000
_cell.length_b   1.000
_cell.length_c   1.000
_cell.angle_alpha   90.00
_cell.angle_beta   90.00
_cell.angle_gamma   90.00
#
_symmetry.space_group_name_H-M   'P 1'
#
loop_
_entity.id
_entity.type
_entity.pdbx_description
1 polymer ?
#
loop_
_entity_poly.entity_id
_entity_poly.type
_entity_poly.pdbx_seq_one_letter_code
_entity_poly.pdbx_strand_id
1 'polypeptide(L)'
;MLLFVVPRLVRVFIPQASSRLSRGFEENEEFNKIVNIMDGVMNKMQIDRAACLQQAICTAVQTASKKVTERKATSWDKIIDGLASNKLFQHYTYGSSAYDAAMYGLMLDRNCSSKYEACNSGIQKIINMAQIFLSRLD
;
A
#
# COMPACT_ATOMS: atom_id res chain seq x y z
N MET A 1 13.59 40.69 -4.69
CA MET A 1 14.16 39.67 -5.60
C MET A 1 14.52 38.45 -4.78
N LEU A 2 13.75 37.36 -4.92
CA LEU A 2 14.13 35.94 -4.76
C LEU A 2 12.82 35.14 -4.84
N LEU A 3 12.13 35.30 -5.97
CA LEU A 3 11.19 34.31 -6.50
C LEU A 3 12.07 33.20 -7.08
N PHE A 4 12.38 32.16 -6.30
CA PHE A 4 12.97 30.95 -6.84
C PHE A 4 12.07 29.75 -6.56
N VAL A 5 11.33 29.42 -7.63
CA VAL A 5 11.15 28.05 -8.13
C VAL A 5 10.67 27.05 -7.07
N VAL A 6 9.37 27.09 -6.77
CA VAL A 6 8.65 25.89 -6.34
C VAL A 6 8.25 25.15 -7.62
N PRO A 7 8.96 24.08 -8.04
CA PRO A 7 8.57 23.33 -9.21
C PRO A 7 7.37 22.47 -8.83
N ARG A 8 6.26 22.62 -9.56
CA ARG A 8 5.17 21.67 -9.94
C ARG A 8 4.89 20.36 -9.16
N LEU A 9 5.41 20.12 -7.96
CA LEU A 9 5.29 18.87 -7.20
C LEU A 9 4.09 18.87 -6.24
N VAL A 10 3.44 20.02 -6.04
CA VAL A 10 2.21 20.14 -5.23
C VAL A 10 1.03 19.37 -5.85
N ARG A 11 1.09 19.03 -7.15
CA ARG A 11 0.05 18.18 -7.78
C ARG A 11 0.17 16.69 -7.47
N VAL A 12 1.22 16.23 -6.80
CA VAL A 12 1.41 14.80 -6.46
C VAL A 12 0.82 14.45 -5.08
N PHE A 13 0.60 15.44 -4.21
CA PHE A 13 0.30 15.19 -2.78
C PHE A 13 -1.13 15.53 -2.33
N ILE A 14 -2.08 15.75 -3.24
CA ILE A 14 -3.50 15.80 -2.86
C ILE A 14 -3.98 14.36 -2.67
N PRO A 15 -4.45 13.97 -1.46
CA PRO A 15 -5.08 12.69 -1.24
C PRO A 15 -6.47 12.74 -1.88
N GLN A 16 -6.54 12.36 -3.16
CA GLN A 16 -7.80 11.86 -3.68
C GLN A 16 -7.86 10.38 -3.34
N ALA A 17 -8.77 10.06 -2.42
CA ALA A 17 -9.36 8.74 -2.35
C ALA A 17 -9.61 8.24 -3.79
N SER A 18 -9.11 7.03 -4.08
CA SER A 18 -9.19 6.32 -5.37
C SER A 18 -8.66 7.08 -6.60
N SER A 19 -7.42 6.79 -7.03
CA SER A 19 -6.99 6.73 -8.47
C SER A 19 -5.49 7.00 -8.74
N ARG A 20 -4.63 7.31 -7.75
CA ARG A 20 -3.25 7.77 -8.03
C ARG A 20 -2.08 6.85 -7.64
N LEU A 21 -2.34 5.63 -7.17
CA LEU A 21 -1.27 4.61 -7.05
C LEU A 21 -0.86 4.03 -8.42
N SER A 22 -1.61 4.32 -9.50
CA SER A 22 -1.34 3.78 -10.85
C SER A 22 -0.38 4.62 -11.71
N ARG A 23 0.00 5.83 -11.31
CA ARG A 23 0.70 6.76 -12.23
C ARG A 23 2.20 6.48 -12.45
N GLY A 24 2.71 5.39 -11.90
CA GLY A 24 4.09 4.91 -12.08
C GLY A 24 4.24 3.66 -12.95
N PHE A 25 3.13 3.03 -13.35
CA PHE A 25 3.12 1.74 -14.07
C PHE A 25 2.27 1.80 -15.36
N GLU A 26 2.21 2.98 -15.99
CA GLU A 26 1.18 3.31 -16.98
C GLU A 26 1.44 2.76 -18.41
N GLU A 27 2.60 2.16 -18.70
CA GLU A 27 2.93 1.72 -20.07
C GLU A 27 2.54 0.28 -20.44
N ASN A 28 2.03 -0.54 -19.53
CA ASN A 28 1.62 -1.92 -19.84
C ASN A 28 0.10 -2.08 -19.81
N GLU A 29 -0.53 -2.09 -20.99
CA GLU A 29 -1.98 -2.28 -21.17
C GLU A 29 -2.48 -3.57 -20.49
N GLU A 30 -1.68 -4.64 -20.52
CA GLU A 30 -1.98 -5.90 -19.85
C GLU A 30 -1.99 -5.78 -18.32
N PHE A 31 -1.07 -4.98 -17.75
CA PHE A 31 -1.02 -4.74 -16.30
C PHE A 31 -2.21 -3.89 -15.84
N ASN A 32 -2.57 -2.86 -16.61
CA ASN A 32 -3.78 -2.05 -16.35
C ASN A 32 -5.05 -2.89 -16.39
N LYS A 33 -5.14 -3.85 -17.32
CA LYS A 33 -6.26 -4.80 -17.40
C LYS A 33 -6.33 -5.68 -16.16
N ILE A 34 -5.21 -6.21 -15.68
CA ILE A 34 -5.14 -7.04 -14.47
C ILE A 34 -5.50 -6.23 -13.22
N VAL A 35 -4.99 -5.01 -13.08
CA VAL A 35 -5.30 -4.11 -11.95
C VAL A 35 -6.79 -3.75 -11.93
N ASN A 36 -7.38 -3.43 -13.08
CA ASN A 36 -8.80 -3.12 -13.19
C ASN A 36 -9.70 -4.33 -12.87
N ILE A 37 -9.29 -5.54 -13.26
CA ILE A 37 -9.98 -6.78 -12.90
C ILE A 37 -9.88 -7.00 -11.39
N MET A 38 -8.69 -6.84 -10.81
CA MET A 38 -8.47 -7.00 -9.38
C MET A 38 -9.29 -5.99 -8.57
N ASP A 39 -9.33 -4.73 -9.00
CA ASP A 39 -10.18 -3.70 -8.43
C ASP A 39 -11.66 -4.09 -8.53
N GLY A 40 -12.12 -4.54 -9.71
CA GLY A 40 -13.50 -4.98 -9.92
C GLY A 40 -13.90 -6.14 -8.99
N VAL A 41 -12.99 -7.10 -8.77
CA VAL A 41 -13.19 -8.23 -7.86
C VAL A 41 -13.20 -7.76 -6.39
N MET A 42 -12.25 -6.90 -5.99
CA MET A 42 -12.19 -6.36 -4.63
C MET A 42 -13.44 -5.54 -4.27
N ASN A 43 -14.01 -4.80 -5.22
CA ASN A 43 -15.25 -4.05 -5.04
C ASN A 43 -16.48 -4.95 -4.90
N LYS A 44 -16.58 -5.99 -5.73
CA LYS A 44 -17.72 -6.92 -5.70
C LYS A 44 -17.76 -7.79 -4.44
N MET A 45 -16.61 -7.98 -3.80
CA MET A 45 -16.44 -8.94 -2.69
C MET A 45 -16.50 -8.29 -1.30
N GLN A 46 -16.88 -7.01 -1.20
CA GLN A 46 -16.82 -6.20 0.02
C GLN A 46 -15.48 -6.34 0.77
N ILE A 47 -14.38 -6.43 0.00
CA ILE A 47 -13.06 -6.37 0.61
C ILE A 47 -12.83 -4.94 1.03
N ASP A 48 -12.48 -4.76 2.30
CA ASP A 48 -12.10 -3.46 2.79
C ASP A 48 -10.77 -3.05 2.12
N ARG A 49 -10.90 -2.31 1.01
CA ARG A 49 -9.79 -1.78 0.23
C ARG A 49 -8.86 -0.92 1.09
N ALA A 50 -9.41 -0.24 2.08
CA ALA A 50 -8.62 0.54 3.02
C ALA A 50 -7.81 -0.39 3.92
N ALA A 51 -8.41 -1.44 4.47
CA ALA A 51 -7.69 -2.42 5.29
C ALA A 51 -6.56 -3.13 4.53
N CYS A 52 -6.80 -3.53 3.27
CA CYS A 52 -5.75 -4.14 2.44
C CYS A 52 -4.62 -3.16 2.09
N LEU A 53 -4.96 -1.91 1.77
CA LEU A 53 -3.97 -0.88 1.50
C LEU A 53 -3.12 -0.59 2.75
N GLN A 54 -3.76 -0.49 3.91
CA GLN A 54 -3.07 -0.33 5.19
C GLN A 54 -2.17 -1.54 5.50
N GLN A 55 -2.63 -2.77 5.26
CA GLN A 55 -1.80 -3.96 5.41
C GLN A 55 -0.56 -3.90 4.50
N ALA A 56 -0.74 -3.49 3.25
CA ALA A 56 0.35 -3.37 2.28
C ALA A 56 1.36 -2.31 2.71
N ILE A 57 0.91 -1.12 3.13
CA ILE A 57 1.77 -0.05 3.65
C ILE A 57 2.55 -0.54 4.87
N CYS A 58 1.85 -1.14 5.84
CA CYS A 58 2.45 -1.68 7.05
C CYS A 58 3.55 -2.72 6.71
N THR A 59 3.23 -3.68 5.85
CA THR A 59 4.15 -4.76 5.47
C THR A 59 5.36 -4.24 4.70
N ALA A 60 5.17 -3.26 3.81
CA ALA A 60 6.26 -2.62 3.07
C ALA A 60 7.23 -1.90 4.01
N VAL A 61 6.69 -1.08 4.93
CA VAL A 61 7.49 -0.36 5.93
C VAL A 61 8.21 -1.34 6.86
N GLN A 62 7.53 -2.37 7.35
CA GLN A 62 8.11 -3.38 8.22
C GLN A 62 9.25 -4.14 7.55
N THR A 63 9.04 -4.57 6.31
CA THR A 63 10.06 -5.29 5.53
C THR A 63 11.28 -4.39 5.26
N ALA A 64 11.02 -3.13 4.88
CA ALA A 64 12.07 -2.15 4.65
C ALA A 64 12.88 -1.91 5.93
N SER A 65 12.21 -1.62 7.05
CA SER A 65 12.84 -1.36 8.34
C SER A 65 13.65 -2.56 8.83
N LYS A 66 13.09 -3.78 8.75
CA LYS A 66 13.80 -5.02 9.08
C LYS A 66 15.07 -5.19 8.26
N LYS A 67 14.99 -5.00 6.94
CA LYS A 67 16.17 -5.10 6.06
C LYS A 67 17.21 -4.02 6.35
N VAL A 68 16.78 -2.81 6.73
CA VAL A 68 17.69 -1.72 7.13
C VAL A 68 18.43 -2.11 8.41
N THR A 69 17.71 -2.61 9.43
CA THR A 69 18.31 -3.11 10.68
C THR A 69 19.27 -4.27 10.43
N GLU A 70 18.90 -5.23 9.57
CA GLU A 70 19.73 -6.38 9.20
C GLU A 70 20.89 -6.04 8.25
N ARG A 71 21.04 -4.76 7.84
CA ARG A 71 22.03 -4.29 6.85
C ARG A 71 21.94 -4.98 5.49
N LYS A 72 20.76 -5.50 5.13
CA LYS A 72 20.43 -6.13 3.84
C LYS A 72 19.52 -5.26 2.97
N ALA A 73 19.28 -4.02 3.37
CA ALA A 73 18.40 -3.10 2.67
C ALA A 73 18.96 -2.63 1.33
N THR A 74 18.10 -2.68 0.32
CA THR A 74 18.30 -1.99 -0.96
C THR A 74 18.16 -0.48 -0.79
N SER A 75 18.56 0.30 -1.80
CA SER A 75 18.33 1.75 -1.83
C SER A 75 16.84 2.09 -1.68
N TRP A 76 15.96 1.27 -2.25
CA TRP A 76 14.52 1.47 -2.15
C TRP A 76 13.99 1.22 -0.73
N ASP A 77 14.46 0.16 -0.07
CA ASP A 77 14.11 -0.11 1.33
C ASP A 77 14.55 1.04 2.25
N LYS A 78 15.74 1.61 2.03
CA LYS A 78 16.24 2.77 2.80
C LYS A 78 15.38 4.02 2.59
N ILE A 79 14.89 4.25 1.37
CA ILE A 79 13.98 5.37 1.09
C ILE A 79 12.66 5.17 1.83
N ILE A 80 12.08 3.97 1.79
CA ILE A 80 10.81 3.66 2.47
C ILE A 80 10.97 3.84 3.99
N ASP A 81 11.98 3.24 4.59
CA ASP A 81 12.27 3.35 6.03
C ASP A 81 12.56 4.81 6.43
N GLY A 82 13.34 5.53 5.61
CA GLY A 82 13.65 6.94 5.81
C GLY A 82 12.42 7.85 5.73
N LEU A 83 11.51 7.63 4.78
CA LEU A 83 10.27 8.40 4.67
C LEU A 83 9.31 8.09 5.82
N ALA A 84 9.16 6.82 6.18
CA ALA A 84 8.28 6.40 7.28
C ALA A 84 8.77 6.91 8.64
N SER A 85 10.08 6.93 8.87
CA SER A 85 10.69 7.44 10.11
C SER A 85 10.87 8.96 10.14
N ASN A 86 10.60 9.66 9.03
CA ASN A 86 10.77 11.10 8.94
C ASN A 86 9.69 11.86 9.72
N LYS A 87 10.09 12.67 10.70
CA LYS A 87 9.18 13.46 11.55
C LYS A 87 8.31 14.44 10.76
N LEU A 88 8.82 15.03 9.68
CA LEU A 88 8.05 15.94 8.82
C LEU A 88 6.96 15.17 8.07
N PHE A 89 7.30 14.02 7.50
CA PHE A 89 6.33 13.16 6.82
C PHE A 89 5.27 12.65 7.80
N GLN A 90 5.68 12.24 8.99
CA GLN A 90 4.77 11.84 10.08
C GLN A 90 3.82 12.97 10.47
N HIS A 91 4.32 14.20 10.61
CA HIS A 91 3.48 15.34 10.95
C HIS A 91 2.43 15.64 9.87
N TYR A 92 2.82 15.59 8.59
CA TYR A 92 1.90 15.84 7.48
C TYR A 92 0.87 14.73 7.27
N THR A 93 1.22 13.49 7.58
CA THR A 93 0.35 12.32 7.40
C THR A 93 -0.41 11.94 8.67
N TYR A 94 -0.15 12.64 9.78
CA TYR A 94 -0.75 12.38 11.08
C TYR A 94 -2.27 12.31 11.02
N GLY A 95 -2.85 11.29 11.66
CA GLY A 95 -4.29 11.05 11.67
C GLY A 95 -4.84 10.38 10.41
N SER A 96 -4.00 10.05 9.42
CA SER A 96 -4.41 9.23 8.29
C SER A 96 -4.29 7.74 8.57
N SER A 97 -5.15 6.95 7.93
CA SER A 97 -5.09 5.48 7.97
C SER A 97 -3.75 4.92 7.47
N ALA A 98 -3.10 5.62 6.53
CA ALA A 98 -1.78 5.31 6.01
C ALA A 98 -0.65 5.59 7.04
N TYR A 99 -0.78 6.68 7.80
CA TYR A 99 0.15 6.99 8.90
C TYR A 99 0.10 5.91 9.98
N ASP A 100 -1.10 5.51 10.42
CA ASP A 100 -1.24 4.48 11.44
C ASP A 100 -0.61 3.15 10.99
N ALA A 101 -0.82 2.79 9.72
CA ALA A 101 -0.22 1.61 9.11
C ALA A 101 1.32 1.68 9.02
N ALA A 102 1.85 2.83 8.59
CA ALA A 102 3.30 3.03 8.53
C ALA A 102 3.94 2.99 9.93
N MET A 103 3.31 3.62 10.93
CA MET A 103 3.78 3.60 12.32
C MET A 103 3.75 2.20 12.91
N TYR A 104 2.70 1.42 12.64
CA TYR A 104 2.64 0.03 13.05
C TYR A 104 3.71 -0.82 12.36
N GLY A 105 4.01 -0.55 11.08
CA GLY A 105 5.06 -1.22 10.32
C GLY A 105 6.47 -0.96 10.85
N LEU A 106 6.74 0.22 11.41
CA LEU A 106 8.02 0.52 12.06
C LEU A 106 8.26 -0.32 13.34
N MET A 107 7.21 -0.89 13.92
CA MET A 107 7.35 -1.80 15.07
C MET A 107 7.68 -3.21 14.57
N LEU A 108 8.95 -3.60 14.70
CA LEU A 108 9.46 -4.89 14.20
C LEU A 108 8.83 -6.12 14.88
N ASP A 109 8.38 -6.00 16.14
CA ASP A 109 7.78 -7.09 16.93
C ASP A 109 6.27 -7.28 16.73
N ARG A 110 5.68 -6.57 15.76
CA ARG A 110 4.23 -6.61 15.48
C ARG A 110 3.93 -7.35 14.19
N ASN A 111 2.71 -7.85 14.03
CA ASN A 111 2.31 -8.54 12.81
C ASN A 111 1.26 -7.73 12.05
N CYS A 112 1.67 -7.15 10.92
CA CYS A 112 0.78 -6.38 10.04
C CYS A 112 -0.43 -7.20 9.59
N SER A 113 -0.27 -8.50 9.35
CA SER A 113 -1.37 -9.37 8.91
C SER A 113 -2.42 -9.60 9.99
N SER A 114 -2.03 -9.63 11.27
CA SER A 114 -3.01 -9.75 12.37
C SER A 114 -3.70 -8.42 12.68
N LYS A 115 -3.01 -7.28 12.49
CA LYS A 115 -3.64 -5.96 12.65
C LYS A 115 -4.70 -5.69 11.58
N TYR A 116 -4.52 -6.22 10.37
CA TYR A 116 -5.35 -5.98 9.19
C TYR A 116 -6.01 -7.26 8.64
N GLU A 117 -6.53 -8.12 9.52
CA GLU A 117 -7.16 -9.41 9.16
C GLU A 117 -8.38 -9.29 8.23
N ALA A 118 -9.05 -8.12 8.23
CA ALA A 118 -10.14 -7.81 7.30
C ALA A 118 -9.72 -7.96 5.84
N CYS A 119 -8.45 -7.70 5.52
CA CYS A 119 -7.93 -7.95 4.18
C CYS A 119 -7.78 -9.44 3.87
N ASN A 120 -7.17 -10.21 4.78
CA ASN A 120 -6.93 -11.64 4.60
C ASN A 120 -8.25 -12.42 4.46
N SER A 121 -9.25 -12.10 5.30
CA SER A 121 -10.59 -12.70 5.19
C SER A 121 -11.29 -12.34 3.88
N GLY A 122 -11.07 -11.13 3.34
CA GLY A 122 -11.54 -10.73 2.02
C GLY A 122 -10.89 -11.53 0.90
N ILE A 123 -9.57 -11.71 0.93
CA ILE A 123 -8.83 -12.48 -0.07
C ILE A 123 -9.21 -13.97 -0.01
N GLN A 124 -9.39 -14.54 1.18
CA GLN A 124 -9.84 -15.93 1.38
C GLN A 124 -11.23 -16.17 0.74
N LYS A 125 -12.15 -15.20 0.86
CA LYS A 125 -13.43 -15.28 0.16
C LYS A 125 -13.25 -15.34 -1.36
N ILE A 126 -12.30 -14.60 -1.94
CA ILE A 126 -11.98 -14.67 -3.39
C ILE A 126 -11.47 -16.06 -3.75
N ILE A 127 -10.52 -16.58 -3.00
CA ILE A 127 -9.93 -17.90 -3.29
C ILE A 127 -11.01 -18.97 -3.26
N ASN A 128 -11.85 -19.00 -2.22
CA ASN A 128 -12.95 -19.96 -2.11
C ASN A 128 -13.95 -19.82 -3.27
N MET A 129 -14.31 -18.59 -3.64
CA MET A 129 -15.24 -18.33 -4.75
C MET A 129 -14.65 -18.76 -6.10
N ALA A 130 -13.37 -18.47 -6.34
CA ALA A 130 -12.66 -18.86 -7.55
C ALA A 130 -12.50 -20.39 -7.65
N GLN A 131 -12.20 -21.07 -6.55
CA GLN A 131 -12.14 -22.53 -6.49
C GLN A 131 -13.49 -23.16 -6.81
N ILE A 132 -14.59 -22.62 -6.28
CA ILE A 132 -15.95 -23.09 -6.59
C ILE A 132 -16.24 -22.93 -8.08
N PHE A 133 -15.90 -21.78 -8.67
CA PHE A 133 -16.10 -21.55 -10.11
C PHE A 133 -15.27 -22.49 -10.98
N LEU A 134 -13.99 -22.68 -10.64
CA LEU A 134 -13.10 -23.60 -11.36
C LEU A 134 -13.57 -25.05 -11.25
N SER A 135 -14.07 -25.47 -10.09
CA SER A 135 -14.65 -26.81 -9.90
C SER A 135 -15.96 -27.07 -10.64
N ARG A 136 -16.58 -26.03 -11.21
CA ARG A 136 -17.81 -26.10 -12.02
C ARG A 136 -17.53 -26.03 -13.53
N LEU A 137 -16.26 -25.83 -13.91
CA LEU A 137 -15.80 -25.73 -15.31
C LEU A 137 -15.17 -27.04 -15.82
N ASP A 138 -14.93 -28.01 -14.93
CA ASP A 138 -14.68 -29.43 -15.22
C ASP A 138 -15.99 -30.23 -15.09
#